data_AF-A0A2V9N823-F1
#
_entry.id   AF-A0A2V9N823-F1
#
_cell.length_a   1.000
_cell.length_b   1.000
_cell.length_c   1.000
_cell.angle_alpha   90.00
_cell.angle_beta   90.00
_cell.angle_gamma   90.00
#
_symmetry.space_group_name_H-M   'P 1'
#
loop_
_entity.id
_entity.type
_entity.pdbx_description
1 polymer ?
#
loop_
_entity_poly.entity_id
_entity_poly.type
_entity_poly.pdbx_seq_one_letter_code
_entity_poly.pdbx_strand_id
1 'polypeptide(L)'
;MVAELEVLNEWIPDQMQPGTIFVLENAGRIGEKEDPYWAVLSCPKCGILGLITRKQIAGLIAVICGSGKCSAQFFIRDSEVEIRKPF
;
A
#
# COMPACT_ATOMS: atom_id res chain seq x y z
N MET A 1 14.08 37.23 13.60
CA MET A 1 13.63 35.83 13.59
C MET A 1 13.29 35.52 12.14
N VAL A 2 14.12 34.73 11.46
CA VAL A 2 13.89 34.30 10.08
C VAL A 2 13.50 32.84 10.20
N ALA A 3 12.28 32.48 9.79
CA ALA A 3 11.83 31.09 9.77
C ALA A 3 12.26 30.48 8.43
N GLU A 4 13.05 29.42 8.50
CA GLU A 4 13.38 28.62 7.32
C GLU A 4 12.18 27.80 6.89
N LEU A 5 11.99 27.69 5.57
CA LEU A 5 11.00 26.81 4.96
C LEU A 5 11.61 25.42 4.83
N GLU A 6 10.89 24.40 5.31
CA GLU A 6 11.30 23.00 5.28
C GLU A 6 10.73 22.32 4.02
N VAL A 7 11.61 21.88 3.11
CA VAL A 7 11.23 21.22 1.85
C VAL A 7 11.21 19.70 2.07
N LEU A 8 10.03 19.09 1.95
CA LEU A 8 9.83 17.64 2.07
C LEU A 8 9.85 16.97 0.70
N ASN A 9 10.76 16.00 0.49
CA ASN A 9 10.93 15.26 -0.77
C ASN A 9 10.44 13.80 -0.70
N GLU A 10 9.85 13.38 0.43
CA GLU A 10 9.51 11.97 0.70
C GLU A 10 8.12 11.82 1.32
N TRP A 11 7.66 10.56 1.33
CA TRP A 11 6.40 10.07 1.88
C TRP A 11 6.03 10.72 3.22
N ILE A 12 4.82 11.30 3.30
CA ILE A 12 4.22 11.83 4.53
C ILE A 12 3.09 10.89 4.97
N PRO A 13 3.34 9.94 5.91
CA PRO A 13 2.34 8.95 6.35
C PRO A 13 1.02 9.56 6.81
N ASP A 14 1.06 10.76 7.41
CA ASP A 14 -0.12 11.47 7.94
C ASP A 14 -1.13 11.90 6.87
N GLN A 15 -0.75 11.87 5.58
CA GLN A 15 -1.66 12.17 4.47
C GLN A 15 -2.25 10.92 3.79
N MET A 16 -1.83 9.71 4.19
CA MET A 16 -2.37 8.48 3.63
C MET A 16 -3.73 8.11 4.24
N GLN A 17 -4.81 8.53 3.59
CA GLN A 17 -6.16 8.06 3.94
C GLN A 17 -6.32 6.56 3.61
N PRO A 18 -7.24 5.84 4.30
CA PRO A 18 -7.57 4.46 3.96
C PRO A 18 -7.84 4.28 2.46
N GLY A 19 -7.16 3.32 1.83
CA GLY A 19 -7.22 3.05 0.39
C GLY A 19 -6.14 3.76 -0.44
N THR A 20 -5.35 4.65 0.15
CA THR A 20 -4.25 5.34 -0.55
C THR A 20 -3.10 4.38 -0.85
N ILE A 21 -2.56 4.47 -2.06
CA ILE A 21 -1.36 3.75 -2.51
C ILE A 21 -0.23 4.76 -2.76
N PHE A 22 0.96 4.48 -2.23
CA PHE A 22 2.19 5.21 -2.50
C PHE A 22 3.20 4.28 -3.17
N VAL A 23 3.54 4.53 -4.42
CA VAL A 23 4.51 3.72 -5.17
C VAL A 23 5.92 4.04 -4.68
N LEU A 24 6.70 2.99 -4.38
CA LEU A 24 8.06 3.16 -3.88
C LEU A 24 8.99 3.66 -4.99
N GLU A 25 9.93 4.54 -4.66
CA GLU A 25 10.95 5.01 -5.61
C GLU A 25 11.85 3.89 -6.13
N ASN A 26 12.05 2.86 -5.30
CA ASN A 26 12.81 1.66 -5.60
C ASN A 26 11.92 0.45 -5.91
N ALA A 27 10.67 0.68 -6.37
CA ALA A 27 9.74 -0.36 -6.75
C ALA A 27 10.42 -1.43 -7.63
N GLY A 28 10.28 -2.70 -7.24
CA GLY A 28 10.87 -3.81 -7.95
C GLY A 28 12.32 -4.17 -7.58
N ARG A 29 12.98 -3.40 -6.69
CA ARG A 29 14.38 -3.64 -6.30
C ARG A 29 14.55 -4.32 -4.93
N ILE A 30 13.50 -4.34 -4.11
CA ILE A 30 13.51 -4.90 -2.75
C ILE A 30 12.39 -5.95 -2.62
N GLY A 31 12.67 -7.05 -1.93
CA GLY A 31 11.72 -8.14 -1.69
C GLY A 31 12.10 -9.40 -2.43
N GLU A 32 11.12 -10.27 -2.67
CA GLU A 32 11.34 -11.50 -3.44
C GLU A 32 11.65 -11.18 -4.92
N LYS A 33 12.57 -11.93 -5.52
CA LYS A 33 13.02 -11.70 -6.90
C LYS A 33 11.86 -11.75 -7.92
N GLU A 34 10.89 -12.63 -7.68
CA GLU A 34 9.76 -12.88 -8.60
C GLU A 34 8.51 -12.07 -8.24
N ASP A 35 8.43 -11.56 -7.01
CA ASP A 35 7.33 -10.73 -6.53
C ASP A 35 7.82 -9.65 -5.56
N PRO A 36 8.61 -8.68 -6.04
CA PRO A 36 9.20 -7.67 -5.19
C PRO A 36 8.14 -6.71 -4.66
N TYR A 37 8.49 -5.97 -3.61
CA TYR A 37 7.66 -4.87 -3.13
C TYR A 37 7.57 -3.77 -4.18
N TRP A 38 6.38 -3.19 -4.26
CA TRP A 38 6.03 -2.21 -5.28
C TRP A 38 5.53 -0.89 -4.68
N ALA A 39 4.71 -0.97 -3.63
CA ALA A 39 4.07 0.19 -3.04
C ALA A 39 3.78 -0.01 -1.55
N VAL A 40 3.54 1.10 -0.84
CA VAL A 40 2.86 1.11 0.46
C VAL A 40 1.37 1.32 0.20
N LEU A 41 0.53 0.54 0.85
CA LEU A 41 -0.92 0.67 0.84
C LEU A 41 -1.44 0.97 2.24
N SER A 42 -2.32 1.95 2.35
CA SER A 42 -3.18 2.13 3.52
C SER A 42 -4.41 1.23 3.37
N CYS A 43 -4.58 0.26 4.27
CA CYS A 43 -5.69 -0.68 4.20
C CYS A 43 -7.03 0.06 4.10
N PRO A 44 -7.86 -0.20 3.09
CA PRO A 44 -9.12 0.53 2.87
C PRO A 44 -10.13 0.33 4.00
N LYS A 45 -9.99 -0.72 4.82
CA LYS A 45 -10.87 -0.98 5.96
C LYS A 45 -10.43 -0.30 7.26
N CYS A 46 -9.13 -0.29 7.55
CA CYS A 46 -8.64 0.10 8.88
C CYS A 46 -7.47 1.09 8.88
N GLY A 47 -7.00 1.54 7.72
CA GLY A 47 -5.93 2.52 7.58
C GLY A 47 -4.53 2.05 7.97
N ILE A 48 -4.35 0.78 8.38
CA ILE A 48 -3.01 0.27 8.68
C ILE A 48 -2.18 0.27 7.40
N LEU A 49 -0.93 0.68 7.52
CA LEU A 49 0.00 0.72 6.41
C LEU A 49 0.64 -0.66 6.23
N GLY A 50 0.78 -1.10 4.98
CA GLY A 50 1.44 -2.35 4.63
C GLY A 50 2.11 -2.25 3.27
N LEU A 51 3.20 -2.99 3.09
CA LEU A 51 3.83 -3.14 1.79
C LEU A 51 2.97 -4.08 0.93
N ILE A 52 2.83 -3.73 -0.35
CA ILE A 52 2.22 -4.59 -1.36
C ILE A 52 3.20 -4.93 -2.47
N THR A 53 3.08 -6.14 -3.00
CA THR A 53 3.96 -6.69 -4.03
C THR A 53 3.48 -6.37 -5.45
N ARG A 54 4.32 -6.70 -6.44
CA ARG A 54 4.00 -6.54 -7.85
C ARG A 54 2.78 -7.36 -8.27
N LYS A 55 2.64 -8.61 -7.80
CA LYS A 55 1.48 -9.47 -8.10
C LYS A 55 0.22 -8.93 -7.44
N GLN A 56 0.32 -8.35 -6.24
CA GLN A 56 -0.81 -7.72 -5.54
C GLN A 56 -1.32 -6.47 -6.25
N ILE A 57 -0.43 -5.57 -6.68
CA ILE A 57 -0.85 -4.36 -7.41
C ILE A 57 -1.39 -4.68 -8.81
N ALA A 58 -0.92 -5.77 -9.42
CA ALA A 58 -1.46 -6.31 -10.67
C ALA A 58 -2.77 -7.11 -10.50
N GLY A 59 -3.29 -7.24 -9.27
CA GLY A 59 -4.54 -7.96 -8.99
C GLY A 59 -4.46 -9.48 -9.16
N LEU A 60 -3.26 -10.05 -9.28
CA LEU A 60 -3.07 -11.49 -9.51
C LEU A 60 -3.25 -12.31 -8.22
N ILE A 61 -2.95 -11.71 -7.07
CA ILE A 61 -3.15 -12.28 -5.75
C ILE A 61 -3.82 -11.27 -4.83
N ALA A 62 -4.52 -11.75 -3.81
CA ALA A 62 -5.19 -10.88 -2.85
C ALA A 62 -4.18 -10.16 -1.95
N VAL A 63 -4.51 -8.92 -1.61
CA VAL A 63 -3.91 -8.19 -0.49
C VAL A 63 -4.59 -8.64 0.79
N ILE A 64 -3.79 -8.96 1.80
CA ILE A 64 -4.24 -9.28 3.15
C ILE A 64 -3.73 -8.18 4.08
N CYS A 65 -4.64 -7.60 4.86
CA CYS A 65 -4.27 -6.60 5.85
C CYS A 65 -3.35 -7.19 6.92
N GLY A 66 -2.20 -6.54 7.18
CA GLY A 66 -1.23 -6.98 8.19
C GLY A 66 -1.57 -6.63 9.64
N SER A 67 -2.72 -5.98 9.90
CA SER A 67 -3.13 -5.64 11.27
C SER A 67 -3.66 -6.87 12.00
N GLY A 68 -3.23 -7.06 13.26
CA GLY A 68 -3.73 -8.14 14.12
C GLY A 68 -5.21 -8.05 14.51
N LYS A 69 -5.92 -6.97 14.13
CA LYS A 69 -7.36 -6.79 14.40
C LYS A 69 -8.19 -6.57 13.14
N CYS A 70 -7.60 -6.63 11.95
CA CYS A 70 -8.31 -6.39 10.69
C CYS A 70 -8.16 -7.59 9.76
N SER A 71 -9.28 -8.23 9.46
CA SER A 71 -9.35 -9.40 8.57
C SER A 71 -9.60 -9.05 7.10
N ALA A 72 -9.34 -7.81 6.68
CA ALA A 72 -9.62 -7.38 5.30
C ALA A 72 -8.75 -8.15 4.31
N GLN A 73 -9.41 -8.68 3.27
CA GLN A 73 -8.78 -9.32 2.13
C GLN A 73 -9.48 -8.83 0.85
N PHE A 74 -8.71 -8.38 -0.13
CA PHE A 74 -9.24 -7.77 -1.35
C PHE A 74 -8.25 -7.88 -2.51
N PHE A 75 -8.75 -7.70 -3.72
CA PHE A 75 -7.95 -7.55 -4.93
C PHE A 75 -7.90 -6.07 -5.32
N ILE A 76 -6.83 -5.68 -6.02
CA ILE A 76 -6.70 -4.38 -6.67
C ILE A 76 -6.97 -4.60 -8.15
N ARG A 77 -7.96 -3.92 -8.73
CA ARG A 77 -8.31 -4.01 -10.15
C ARG A 77 -8.68 -2.64 -10.68
N ASP A 78 -8.04 -2.22 -11.78
CA ASP A 78 -8.31 -0.91 -12.42
C ASP A 78 -8.33 0.26 -11.42
N SER A 79 -7.41 0.23 -10.45
CA SER A 79 -7.32 1.19 -9.33
C SER A 79 -8.47 1.17 -8.32
N GLU A 80 -9.35 0.16 -8.38
CA GLU A 80 -10.42 -0.09 -7.42
C GLU A 80 -10.09 -1.27 -6.49
N VAL A 81 -10.80 -1.33 -5.37
CA VAL A 81 -10.71 -2.39 -4.36
C VAL A 81 -11.90 -3.34 -4.50
N GLU A 82 -11.63 -4.59 -4.86
CA GLU A 82 -12.64 -5.65 -4.90
C GLU A 82 -12.51 -6.56 -3.68
N ILE A 83 -13.51 -6.56 -2.80
CA ILE A 83 -13.51 -7.41 -1.60
C ILE A 83 -13.49 -8.89 -2.02
N ARG A 84 -12.55 -9.65 -1.44
CA ARG A 84 -12.50 -11.10 -1.64
C ARG A 84 -13.70 -11.73 -0.93
N LYS A 85 -14.65 -12.26 -1.71
CA LYS A 85 -15.81 -12.98 -1.16
C LYS A 85 -15.33 -14.31 -0.55
N PRO A 86 -15.82 -14.69 0.65
CA PRO A 86 -15.63 -16.05 1.15
C PRO A 86 -16.36 -17.03 0.20
N PHE A 87 -15.73 -18.18 -0.05
CA PHE A 87 -16.36 -19.31 -0.73
C PHE A 87 -17.41 -19.96 0.16
#